data_AF-A0A1C6AVU9-F1
#
_entry.id   AF-A0A1C6AVU9-F1
#
_cell.length_a   1.000
_cell.length_b   1.000
_cell.length_c   1.000
_cell.angle_alpha   90.00
_cell.angle_beta   90.00
_cell.angle_gamma   90.00
#
_symmetry.space_group_name_H-M   'P 1'
#
loop_
_entity.id
_entity.type
_entity.pdbx_description
1 polymer ?
#
loop_
_entity_poly.entity_id
_entity_poly.type
_entity_poly.pdbx_seq_one_letter_code
_entity_poly.pdbx_strand_id
1 'polypeptide(L)'
;MDALERARQTRRAITLYAKELPDEQAAGMPSLFEAWDSNGVAYKAGDRVRHNDLLYKCLTGHTSQDSWTPDAAPSLWVRIDDPAVEWPQWRQPTGATDAYAKGAKVSHNGKHWISDVNANTWEPGVSGWTQADEYKEKF
;
A
#
# COMPACT_ATOMS: atom_id res chain seq x y z
N MET A 1 -18.24 -31.11 -17.99
CA MET A 1 -17.85 -30.08 -17.00
C MET A 1 -19.12 -29.51 -16.40
N ASP A 2 -19.30 -29.67 -15.09
CA ASP A 2 -20.45 -29.14 -14.37
C ASP A 2 -20.34 -27.61 -14.17
N ALA A 3 -21.46 -26.92 -13.91
CA ALA A 3 -21.48 -25.48 -13.70
C ALA A 3 -20.62 -25.05 -12.50
N LEU A 4 -20.58 -25.87 -11.44
CA LEU A 4 -19.73 -25.63 -10.27
C LEU A 4 -18.24 -25.70 -10.62
N GLU A 5 -17.87 -26.62 -11.49
CA GLU A 5 -16.49 -26.85 -11.87
C GLU A 5 -15.96 -25.74 -12.78
N ARG A 6 -16.80 -25.26 -13.72
CA ARG A 6 -16.52 -24.02 -14.47
C ARG A 6 -16.33 -22.82 -13.55
N ALA A 7 -17.21 -22.63 -12.56
CA ALA A 7 -17.11 -21.52 -11.63
C ALA A 7 -15.79 -21.54 -10.83
N ARG A 8 -15.34 -22.72 -10.35
CA ARG A 8 -14.05 -22.87 -9.67
C ARG A 8 -12.86 -22.56 -10.58
N GLN A 9 -12.88 -23.06 -11.82
CA GLN A 9 -11.83 -22.75 -12.80
C GLN A 9 -11.76 -21.26 -13.11
N THR A 10 -12.90 -20.61 -13.33
CA THR A 10 -12.98 -19.17 -13.57
C THR A 10 -12.48 -18.38 -12.37
N ARG A 11 -12.88 -18.73 -11.13
CA ARG A 11 -12.37 -18.06 -9.92
C ARG A 11 -10.85 -18.18 -9.81
N ARG A 12 -10.29 -19.37 -10.05
CA ARG A 12 -8.84 -19.60 -10.00
C ARG A 12 -8.10 -18.75 -11.05
N ALA A 13 -8.62 -18.68 -12.27
CA ALA A 13 -8.04 -17.85 -13.32
C ALA A 13 -8.08 -16.36 -12.97
N ILE A 14 -9.20 -15.87 -12.42
CA ILE A 14 -9.35 -14.49 -11.96
C ILE A 14 -8.37 -14.17 -10.83
N THR A 15 -8.24 -15.04 -9.82
CA THR A 15 -7.31 -14.83 -8.71
C THR A 15 -5.85 -14.83 -9.15
N LEU A 16 -5.46 -15.66 -10.13
CA LEU A 16 -4.11 -15.63 -10.70
C LEU A 16 -3.86 -14.32 -11.43
N TYR A 17 -4.81 -13.86 -12.25
CA TYR A 17 -4.69 -12.59 -12.95
C TYR A 17 -4.65 -11.40 -11.98
N ALA A 18 -5.43 -11.45 -10.89
CA ALA A 18 -5.46 -10.40 -9.87
C ALA A 18 -4.10 -10.15 -9.19
N LYS A 19 -3.24 -11.18 -9.10
CA LYS A 19 -1.87 -11.02 -8.56
C LYS A 19 -0.98 -10.14 -9.42
N GLU A 20 -1.21 -10.14 -10.73
CA GLU A 20 -0.46 -9.34 -11.70
C GLU A 20 -1.02 -7.92 -11.86
N LEU A 21 -2.20 -7.64 -11.27
CA LEU A 21 -2.78 -6.31 -11.34
C LEU A 21 -1.87 -5.28 -10.65
N PRO A 22 -1.75 -4.07 -11.21
CA PRO A 22 -1.21 -2.92 -10.50
C PRO A 22 -1.95 -2.71 -9.17
N ASP A 23 -1.23 -2.20 -8.17
CA ASP A 23 -1.77 -1.95 -6.82
C ASP A 23 -3.08 -1.12 -6.87
N GLU A 24 -3.15 -0.09 -7.71
CA GLU A 24 -4.36 0.74 -7.90
C GLU A 24 -5.59 -0.04 -8.39
N GLN A 25 -5.41 -0.94 -9.36
CA GLN A 25 -6.52 -1.75 -9.88
C GLN A 25 -6.93 -2.84 -8.89
N ALA A 26 -5.96 -3.39 -8.17
CA ALA A 26 -6.19 -4.37 -7.12
C ALA A 26 -6.99 -3.77 -5.95
N ALA A 27 -6.72 -2.52 -5.58
CA ALA A 27 -7.41 -1.80 -4.53
C ALA A 27 -8.92 -1.66 -4.78
N GLY A 28 -9.36 -1.53 -6.04
CA GLY A 28 -10.78 -1.51 -6.40
C GLY A 28 -11.47 -2.88 -6.31
N MET A 29 -10.72 -3.95 -6.06
CA MET A 29 -11.21 -5.34 -6.10
C MET A 29 -10.73 -6.19 -4.91
N PRO A 30 -10.89 -5.74 -3.65
CA PRO A 30 -10.38 -6.44 -2.47
C PRO A 30 -10.93 -7.87 -2.34
N SER A 31 -12.16 -8.12 -2.81
CA SER A 31 -12.80 -9.44 -2.81
C SER A 31 -12.13 -10.50 -3.71
N LEU A 32 -11.18 -10.10 -4.56
CA LEU A 32 -10.40 -11.04 -5.38
C LEU A 32 -9.22 -11.65 -4.61
N PHE A 33 -8.82 -11.03 -3.50
CA PHE A 33 -7.71 -11.44 -2.65
C PHE A 33 -8.18 -12.25 -1.44
N GLU A 34 -7.27 -13.04 -0.90
CA GLU A 34 -7.55 -13.85 0.30
C GLU A 34 -7.62 -12.97 1.53
N ALA A 35 -8.49 -13.33 2.48
CA ALA A 35 -8.54 -12.63 3.75
C ALA A 35 -7.23 -12.87 4.53
N TRP A 36 -6.79 -11.86 5.28
CA TRP A 36 -5.69 -12.04 6.23
C TRP A 36 -6.07 -13.12 7.25
N ASP A 37 -5.10 -13.98 7.57
CA ASP A 37 -5.28 -15.14 8.45
C ASP A 37 -4.23 -15.11 9.56
N SER A 38 -4.65 -15.16 10.82
CA SER A 38 -3.77 -15.12 11.98
C SER A 38 -3.17 -16.49 12.35
N ASN A 39 -3.59 -17.58 11.70
CA ASN A 39 -3.20 -18.96 12.03
C ASN A 39 -1.79 -19.35 11.53
N GLY A 40 -0.80 -18.46 11.66
CA GLY A 40 0.60 -18.77 11.34
C GLY A 40 0.90 -18.90 9.85
N VAL A 41 0.22 -18.12 9.01
CA VAL A 41 0.46 -18.08 7.57
C VAL A 41 1.76 -17.32 7.28
N ALA A 42 2.62 -17.92 6.43
CA ALA A 42 3.84 -17.27 5.99
C ALA A 42 3.55 -16.33 4.80
N TYR A 43 3.67 -15.02 5.04
CA TYR A 43 3.56 -13.98 4.02
C TYR A 43 4.94 -13.55 3.54
N LYS A 44 5.06 -13.27 2.25
CA LYS A 44 6.25 -12.72 1.60
C LYS A 44 6.04 -11.23 1.34
N ALA A 45 7.14 -10.49 1.26
CA ALA A 45 7.08 -9.09 0.81
C ALA A 45 6.42 -9.02 -0.58
N GLY A 46 5.44 -8.14 -0.74
CA GLY A 46 4.62 -8.01 -1.93
C GLY A 46 3.30 -8.77 -1.92
N ASP A 47 3.11 -9.74 -1.01
CA ASP A 47 1.83 -10.46 -0.89
C ASP A 47 0.70 -9.49 -0.53
N ARG A 48 -0.51 -9.75 -1.06
CA ARG A 48 -1.69 -8.91 -0.84
C ARG A 48 -2.79 -9.69 -0.13
N VAL A 49 -3.35 -9.10 0.92
CA VAL A 49 -4.42 -9.70 1.75
C VAL A 49 -5.55 -8.70 1.99
N ARG A 50 -6.76 -9.20 2.11
CA ARG A 50 -7.93 -8.42 2.49
C ARG A 50 -8.10 -8.42 4.00
N HIS A 51 -8.29 -7.25 4.60
CA HIS A 51 -8.63 -7.09 6.01
C HIS A 51 -9.64 -5.95 6.17
N ASN A 52 -10.76 -6.20 6.87
CA ASN A 52 -11.87 -5.23 7.02
C ASN A 52 -12.36 -4.62 5.69
N ASP A 53 -12.48 -5.44 4.64
CA ASP A 53 -12.81 -5.04 3.26
C ASP A 53 -11.83 -4.08 2.56
N LEU A 54 -10.69 -3.80 3.20
CA LEU A 54 -9.57 -3.05 2.65
C LEU A 54 -8.48 -4.02 2.17
N LEU A 55 -7.62 -3.55 1.26
CA LEU A 55 -6.54 -4.38 0.72
C LEU A 55 -5.20 -3.91 1.27
N TYR A 56 -4.38 -4.85 1.73
CA TYR A 56 -3.07 -4.58 2.31
C TYR A 56 -1.98 -5.37 1.59
N LYS A 57 -0.81 -4.76 1.44
CA LYS A 57 0.41 -5.35 0.90
C LYS A 57 1.41 -5.59 2.00
N CYS A 58 2.00 -6.77 2.03
CA CYS A 58 3.07 -7.12 2.93
C CYS A 58 4.35 -6.38 2.53
N LEU A 59 4.97 -5.66 3.46
CA LEU A 59 6.21 -4.91 3.26
C LEU A 59 7.44 -5.78 3.50
N THR A 60 7.39 -6.64 4.51
CA THR A 60 8.50 -7.50 4.93
C THR A 60 7.96 -8.90 5.20
N GLY A 61 8.61 -9.91 4.66
CA GLY A 61 8.19 -11.30 4.83
C GLY A 61 8.18 -11.71 6.31
N HIS A 62 7.08 -12.31 6.75
CA HIS A 62 6.85 -12.70 8.14
C HIS A 62 5.82 -13.83 8.23
N THR A 63 5.74 -14.45 9.40
CA THR A 63 4.65 -15.38 9.74
C THR A 63 3.60 -14.63 10.55
N SER A 64 2.33 -14.80 10.19
CA SER A 64 1.23 -14.09 10.85
C SER A 64 1.11 -14.48 12.32
N GLN A 65 0.69 -13.48 13.11
CA GLN A 65 0.43 -13.58 14.55
C GLN A 65 -0.78 -12.71 14.86
N ASP A 66 -1.56 -13.04 15.89
CA ASP A 66 -2.81 -12.32 16.23
C ASP A 66 -2.61 -10.81 16.44
N SER A 67 -1.47 -10.39 16.99
CA SER A 67 -1.15 -8.97 17.19
C SER A 67 -0.60 -8.25 15.95
N TRP A 68 -0.39 -8.96 14.85
CA TRP A 68 0.20 -8.44 13.60
C TRP A 68 -0.85 -8.32 12.50
N THR A 69 -2.03 -7.78 12.85
CA THR A 69 -3.07 -7.51 11.88
C THR A 69 -2.62 -6.41 10.91
N PRO A 70 -3.15 -6.39 9.67
CA PRO A 70 -2.74 -5.40 8.68
C PRO A 70 -2.98 -3.95 9.05
N ASP A 71 -3.98 -3.66 9.90
CA ASP A 71 -4.26 -2.32 10.42
C ASP A 71 -3.40 -1.95 11.64
N ALA A 72 -2.96 -2.92 12.45
CA ALA A 72 -2.21 -2.66 13.69
C ALA A 72 -0.68 -2.75 13.53
N ALA A 73 -0.18 -3.34 12.43
CA ALA A 73 1.24 -3.54 12.19
C ALA A 73 1.74 -2.84 10.91
N PRO A 74 1.86 -1.49 10.92
CA PRO A 74 2.27 -0.70 9.75
C PRO A 74 3.74 -0.92 9.30
N SER A 75 4.56 -1.55 10.15
CA SER A 75 5.91 -2.00 9.76
C SER A 75 5.89 -3.25 8.87
N LEU A 76 4.82 -4.05 8.94
CA LEU A 76 4.65 -5.30 8.20
C LEU A 76 3.70 -5.15 7.02
N TRP A 77 2.74 -4.23 7.10
CA TRP A 77 1.67 -4.07 6.13
C TRP A 77 1.50 -2.61 5.71
N VAL A 78 1.13 -2.40 4.45
CA VAL A 78 0.70 -1.10 3.92
C VAL A 78 -0.64 -1.26 3.22
N ARG A 79 -1.55 -0.29 3.40
CA ARG A 79 -2.84 -0.30 2.74
C ARG A 79 -2.70 0.12 1.26
N ILE A 80 -3.35 -0.62 0.35
CA ILE A 80 -3.23 -0.47 -1.10
C ILE A 80 -4.30 0.45 -1.67
N ASP A 81 -5.50 0.48 -1.06
CA ASP A 81 -6.57 1.45 -1.39
C ASP A 81 -6.30 2.85 -0.87
N ASP A 82 -5.26 2.98 -0.05
CA ASP A 82 -4.81 4.28 0.36
C ASP A 82 -4.27 5.00 -0.90
N PRO A 83 -4.75 6.21 -1.23
CA PRO A 83 -4.10 7.06 -2.23
C PRO A 83 -2.60 7.23 -1.94
N ALA A 84 -2.15 6.84 -0.75
CA ALA A 84 -0.76 6.61 -0.41
C ALA A 84 0.04 5.58 -1.24
N VAL A 85 -0.55 4.80 -2.14
CA VAL A 85 0.24 4.07 -3.16
C VAL A 85 0.90 5.05 -4.14
N GLU A 86 0.28 6.20 -4.40
CA GLU A 86 0.91 7.34 -5.08
C GLU A 86 1.58 8.31 -4.07
N TRP A 87 1.11 8.34 -2.82
CA TRP A 87 1.51 9.27 -1.76
C TRP A 87 1.87 8.59 -0.42
N PRO A 88 2.93 7.75 -0.34
CA PRO A 88 3.23 6.96 0.86
C PRO A 88 3.21 7.80 2.13
N GLN A 89 2.69 7.26 3.25
CA GLN A 89 2.67 8.01 4.50
C GLN A 89 4.09 8.51 4.83
N TRP A 90 4.21 9.81 5.11
CA TRP A 90 5.50 10.41 5.44
C TRP A 90 6.06 9.76 6.70
N ARG A 91 7.34 9.38 6.63
CA ARG A 91 8.11 8.89 7.78
C ARG A 91 9.33 9.78 7.94
N GLN A 92 9.60 10.20 9.18
CA GLN A 92 10.75 11.03 9.47
C GLN A 92 12.06 10.31 9.10
N PRO A 93 12.85 10.85 8.16
CA PRO A 93 14.13 10.25 7.83
C PRO A 93 15.11 10.35 8.99
N THR A 94 15.77 9.24 9.34
CA THR A 94 16.80 9.20 10.38
C THR A 94 18.22 9.48 9.86
N GLY A 95 18.38 9.60 8.53
CA GLY A 95 19.66 9.85 7.88
C GLY A 95 19.51 10.21 6.40
N ALA A 96 20.62 10.59 5.76
CA ALA A 96 20.65 11.02 4.36
C ALA A 96 20.25 9.91 3.36
N THR A 97 20.38 8.65 3.75
CA THR A 97 19.98 7.47 2.96
C THR A 97 18.48 7.29 2.87
N ASP A 98 17.74 7.81 3.84
CA ASP A 98 16.28 7.67 3.95
C ASP A 98 15.56 8.98 3.59
N ALA A 99 16.32 9.99 3.16
CA ALA A 99 15.81 11.30 2.82
C ALA A 99 15.09 11.29 1.47
N TYR A 100 13.99 12.03 1.38
CA TYR A 100 13.14 12.04 0.20
C TYR A 100 13.76 12.86 -0.94
N ALA A 101 13.84 12.30 -2.15
CA ALA A 101 14.31 13.05 -3.32
C ALA A 101 13.31 14.12 -3.76
N LYS A 102 13.75 15.08 -4.59
CA LYS A 102 12.84 16.05 -5.21
C LYS A 102 11.82 15.32 -6.08
N GLY A 103 10.55 15.69 -5.97
CA GLY A 103 9.43 15.03 -6.64
C GLY A 103 8.90 13.81 -5.90
N ALA A 104 9.50 13.42 -4.78
CA ALA A 104 8.95 12.36 -3.93
C ALA A 104 7.58 12.77 -3.39
N LYS A 105 6.63 11.84 -3.43
CA LYS A 105 5.24 12.05 -3.04
C LYS A 105 5.01 11.37 -1.70
N VAL A 106 4.38 12.05 -0.75
CA VAL A 106 4.00 11.49 0.56
C VAL A 106 2.64 12.00 1.03
N SER A 107 2.01 11.26 1.95
CA SER A 107 0.79 11.68 2.66
C SER A 107 1.12 12.00 4.12
N HIS A 108 0.67 13.15 4.62
CA HIS A 108 0.84 13.56 6.01
C HIS A 108 -0.35 14.40 6.49
N ASN A 109 -0.87 14.11 7.69
CA ASN A 109 -2.04 14.76 8.28
C ASN A 109 -3.27 14.83 7.36
N GLY A 110 -3.51 13.75 6.59
CA GLY A 110 -4.64 13.67 5.66
C GLY A 110 -4.49 14.53 4.39
N LYS A 111 -3.28 15.05 4.12
CA LYS A 111 -2.94 15.84 2.93
C LYS A 111 -1.81 15.19 2.13
N HIS A 112 -1.75 15.49 0.84
CA HIS A 112 -0.72 15.00 -0.08
C HIS A 112 0.36 16.04 -0.34
N TRP A 113 1.62 15.61 -0.37
CA TRP A 113 2.79 16.48 -0.40
C TRP A 113 3.85 15.98 -1.38
N ILE A 114 4.39 16.90 -2.19
CA ILE A 114 5.47 16.66 -3.14
C ILE A 114 6.73 17.33 -2.60
N SER A 115 7.84 16.61 -2.51
CA SER A 115 9.11 17.16 -2.08
C SER A 115 9.67 18.13 -3.14
N ASP A 116 10.03 19.34 -2.73
CA ASP A 116 10.59 20.37 -3.60
C ASP A 116 12.12 20.30 -3.72
N VAL A 117 12.75 19.58 -2.79
CA VAL A 117 14.21 19.51 -2.62
C VAL A 117 14.70 18.06 -2.62
N ASN A 118 15.96 17.87 -3.04
CA ASN A 118 16.63 16.58 -2.90
C ASN A 118 17.11 16.38 -1.47
N ALA A 119 17.12 15.13 -1.00
CA ALA A 119 17.47 14.75 0.36
C ALA A 119 16.64 15.49 1.42
N ASN A 120 15.33 15.58 1.19
CA ASN A 120 14.38 16.18 2.11
C ASN A 120 14.15 15.31 3.34
N THR A 121 14.54 15.83 4.50
CA THR A 121 14.37 15.21 5.81
C THR A 121 13.32 15.92 6.67
N TRP A 122 12.71 16.99 6.16
CA TRP A 122 11.77 17.82 6.89
C TRP A 122 10.36 17.23 6.84
N GLU A 123 9.54 17.60 7.83
CA GLU A 123 8.13 17.21 7.88
C GLU A 123 7.29 17.98 6.84
N PRO A 124 6.36 17.32 6.12
CA PRO A 124 5.45 17.99 5.20
C PRO A 124 4.59 19.02 5.91
N GLY A 125 4.54 20.23 5.36
CA GLY A 125 3.92 21.40 5.99
C GLY A 125 4.88 22.26 6.84
N VAL A 126 6.12 21.81 7.07
CA VAL A 126 7.16 22.63 7.70
C VAL A 126 8.03 23.31 6.64
N SER A 127 8.71 22.53 5.80
CA SER A 127 9.63 23.06 4.79
C SER A 127 9.96 22.04 3.72
N GLY A 128 10.19 22.49 2.48
CA GLY A 128 10.65 21.64 1.38
C GLY A 128 9.58 20.75 0.75
N TRP A 129 8.30 21.02 1.03
CA TRP A 129 7.17 20.29 0.46
C TRP A 129 6.11 21.24 -0.08
N THR A 130 5.53 20.89 -1.22
CA THR A 130 4.37 21.56 -1.83
C THR A 130 3.15 20.64 -1.73
N GLN A 131 1.99 21.18 -1.33
CA GLN A 131 0.76 20.40 -1.28
C GLN A 131 0.32 20.03 -2.71
N ALA A 132 -0.06 18.77 -2.94
CA ALA A 132 -0.40 18.28 -4.28
C ALA A 132 -1.59 19.01 -4.92
N ASP A 133 -2.54 19.49 -4.11
CA ASP A 133 -3.69 20.27 -4.58
C ASP A 133 -3.26 21.61 -5.19
N GLU A 134 -2.26 22.28 -4.61
CA GLU A 134 -1.67 23.52 -5.14
C GLU A 134 -0.78 23.27 -6.37
N TYR A 135 -0.23 22.05 -6.50
CA TYR A 135 0.60 21.68 -7.64
C TYR A 135 -0.21 21.57 -8.95
N LYS A 136 -1.47 21.11 -8.86
CA LYS A 136 -2.38 20.99 -10.01
C LYS A 136 -2.84 22.34 -10.58
N GLU A 137 -2.81 23.41 -9.78
CA GLU A 137 -3.17 24.76 -10.25
C GLU A 137 -2.03 25.50 -10.95
N LYS A 138 -0.80 24.94 -10.94
CA LYS A 138 0.39 25.56 -11.56
C LYS A 138 0.66 25.13 -13.00
N PHE A 139 -0.15 24.24 -13.60
CA PHE A 139 0.02 23.76 -14.98
C PHE A 139 -1.31 23.58 -15.71
#